data_AF-A0A1Q7PR89-F1
#
_entry.id   AF-A0A1Q7PR89-F1
#
_cell.length_a   1.000
_cell.length_b   1.000
_cell.length_c   1.000
_cell.angle_alpha   90.00
_cell.angle_beta   90.00
_cell.angle_gamma   90.00
#
_symmetry.space_group_name_H-M   'P 1'
#
loop_
_entity.id
_entity.type
_entity.pdbx_description
1 polymer ?
#
loop_
_entity_poly.entity_id
_entity_poly.type
_entity_poly.pdbx_seq_one_letter_code
_entity_poly.pdbx_strand_id
1 'polypeptide(L)'
;MSLTPAGCSWLMPWPARYLAQATGSATQEQVAQQLEPPQIERSLDDGETVWEYRYTGVSSPMLLPITEVWCVEYRLVFDQQTVLRHWLRKDCSQLLDINSASADDLKTLPGIRVADVNRIIAGRPYSSKDELVQREIVPQAIWDEIKEKIIAKPNR
;
A
#
# COMPACT_ATOMS: atom_id res chain seq x y z
N MET A 1 27.24 -21.91 1.03
CA MET A 1 26.39 -21.84 2.24
C MET A 1 25.90 -20.41 2.35
N SER A 2 24.79 -20.11 1.69
CA SER A 2 24.20 -18.77 1.68
C SER A 2 23.48 -18.57 3.01
N LEU A 3 23.94 -17.60 3.81
CA LEU A 3 23.27 -17.19 5.03
C LEU A 3 21.93 -16.57 4.62
N THR A 4 20.83 -17.30 4.79
CA THR A 4 19.50 -16.69 4.75
C THR A 4 19.35 -15.85 6.02
N PRO A 5 18.88 -14.60 5.94
CA PRO A 5 18.72 -13.75 7.11
C PRO A 5 17.46 -14.21 7.87
N ALA A 6 17.57 -15.31 8.61
CA ALA A 6 16.51 -15.84 9.47
C ALA A 6 16.16 -14.91 10.65
N GLY A 7 16.92 -13.82 10.85
CA GLY A 7 16.74 -12.87 11.95
C GLY A 7 15.57 -11.88 11.79
N CYS A 8 15.15 -11.52 10.56
CA CYS A 8 14.07 -10.53 10.37
C CYS A 8 12.66 -11.15 10.37
N SER A 9 12.54 -12.47 10.25
CA SER A 9 11.24 -13.17 10.12
C SER A 9 10.43 -13.18 11.42
N TRP A 10 11.08 -13.10 12.59
CA TRP A 10 10.40 -13.16 13.90
C TRP A 10 9.83 -11.82 14.39
N LEU A 11 10.24 -10.70 13.77
CA LEU A 11 9.80 -9.35 14.15
C LEU A 11 8.59 -8.85 13.34
N MET A 12 8.22 -9.57 12.28
CA MET A 12 7.09 -9.19 11.44
C MET A 12 5.78 -9.78 11.98
N PRO A 13 4.69 -8.98 12.01
CA PRO A 13 3.34 -9.51 12.25
C PRO A 13 3.01 -10.65 11.27
N TRP A 14 2.18 -11.60 11.69
CA TRP A 14 1.90 -12.80 10.91
C TRP A 14 1.41 -12.54 9.46
N PRO A 15 0.60 -11.51 9.14
CA PRO A 15 0.20 -11.26 7.75
C PRO A 15 1.40 -10.86 6.90
N ALA A 16 2.27 -9.97 7.41
CA ALA A 16 3.49 -9.56 6.72
C ALA A 16 4.44 -10.73 6.46
N ARG A 17 4.57 -11.66 7.43
CA ARG A 17 5.39 -12.87 7.27
C ARG A 17 4.88 -13.78 6.16
N TYR A 18 3.57 -13.97 6.10
CA TYR A 18 2.93 -14.77 5.05
C TYR A 18 3.10 -14.10 3.68
N LEU A 19 2.76 -12.81 3.57
CA LEU A 19 2.84 -12.07 2.31
C LEU A 19 4.26 -12.03 1.74
N ALA A 20 5.27 -11.87 2.59
CA ALA A 20 6.68 -11.93 2.18
C ALA A 20 7.07 -13.28 1.53
N GLN A 21 6.51 -14.39 2.01
CA GLN A 21 6.77 -15.73 1.47
C GLN A 21 5.89 -16.06 0.25
N ALA A 22 4.69 -15.49 0.22
CA ALA A 22 3.67 -15.72 -0.79
C ALA A 22 3.89 -14.90 -2.07
N THR A 23 4.65 -13.80 -1.98
CA THR A 23 4.90 -12.88 -3.11
C THR A 23 5.60 -13.62 -4.26
N GLY A 24 5.00 -13.54 -5.45
CA GLY A 24 5.48 -14.16 -6.68
C GLY A 24 4.89 -15.55 -6.96
N SER A 25 4.15 -16.15 -6.01
CA SER A 25 3.62 -17.51 -6.16
C SER A 25 2.16 -17.68 -5.74
N ALA A 26 1.69 -16.99 -4.69
CA ALA A 26 0.36 -17.23 -4.15
C ALA A 26 -0.73 -16.53 -4.97
N THR A 27 -1.83 -17.23 -5.23
CA THR A 27 -3.02 -16.66 -5.88
C THR A 27 -3.92 -15.93 -4.88
N GLN A 28 -4.86 -15.11 -5.37
CA GLN A 28 -5.90 -14.48 -4.55
C GLN A 28 -6.64 -15.50 -3.67
N GLU A 29 -6.99 -16.66 -4.22
CA GLU A 29 -7.66 -17.74 -3.47
C GLU A 29 -6.79 -18.25 -2.31
N GLN A 30 -5.50 -18.50 -2.58
CA GLN A 30 -4.56 -18.97 -1.56
C GLN A 30 -4.31 -17.91 -0.49
N VAL A 31 -4.26 -16.63 -0.87
CA VAL A 31 -4.17 -15.52 0.08
C VAL A 31 -5.43 -15.42 0.93
N ALA A 32 -6.62 -15.51 0.33
CA ALA A 32 -7.89 -15.47 1.05
C ALA A 32 -8.08 -16.65 2.01
N GLN A 33 -7.53 -17.83 1.71
CA GLN A 33 -7.53 -18.96 2.64
C GLN A 33 -6.72 -18.69 3.91
N GLN A 34 -5.72 -17.80 3.85
CA GLN A 34 -4.84 -17.48 4.97
C GLN A 34 -5.22 -16.18 5.69
N LEU A 35 -5.60 -15.14 4.95
CA LEU A 35 -5.91 -13.80 5.47
C LEU A 35 -7.40 -13.48 5.56
N GLU A 36 -8.27 -14.39 5.09
CA GLU A 36 -9.67 -14.12 4.74
C GLU A 36 -9.80 -13.15 3.54
N PRO A 37 -10.98 -13.07 2.89
CA PRO A 37 -11.23 -12.06 1.86
C PRO A 37 -11.04 -10.63 2.40
N PRO A 38 -10.54 -9.69 1.57
CA PRO A 38 -10.26 -8.32 2.00
C PRO A 38 -11.54 -7.54 2.27
N GLN A 39 -11.44 -6.44 3.03
CA GLN A 39 -12.57 -5.52 3.20
C GLN A 39 -12.85 -4.71 1.93
N ILE A 40 -11.81 -4.46 1.11
CA ILE A 40 -11.91 -3.72 -0.14
C ILE A 40 -11.12 -4.45 -1.21
N GLU A 41 -11.74 -4.66 -2.36
CA GLU A 41 -11.14 -5.16 -3.59
C GLU A 41 -11.42 -4.18 -4.73
N ARG A 42 -10.41 -3.87 -5.54
CA ARG A 42 -10.55 -3.02 -6.71
C ARG A 42 -9.78 -3.58 -7.90
N SER A 43 -10.44 -3.69 -9.04
CA SER A 43 -9.79 -4.02 -10.31
C SER A 43 -9.22 -2.75 -10.97
N LEU A 44 -8.01 -2.86 -11.51
CA LEU A 44 -7.34 -1.83 -12.29
C LEU A 44 -7.63 -2.01 -13.79
N ASP A 45 -7.31 -0.99 -14.59
CA ASP A 45 -7.57 -0.97 -16.03
C ASP A 45 -6.63 -1.88 -16.85
N ASP A 46 -5.52 -2.32 -16.27
CA ASP A 46 -4.63 -3.35 -16.82
C ASP A 46 -5.01 -4.77 -16.41
N GLY A 47 -6.11 -4.96 -15.69
CA GLY A 47 -6.58 -6.27 -15.21
C GLY A 47 -5.87 -6.77 -13.95
N GLU A 48 -4.98 -5.97 -13.36
CA GLU A 48 -4.49 -6.21 -12.01
C GLU A 48 -5.58 -5.93 -10.96
N THR A 49 -5.39 -6.45 -9.76
CA THR A 49 -6.33 -6.24 -8.66
C THR A 49 -5.62 -5.78 -7.41
N VAL A 50 -6.18 -4.77 -6.74
CA VAL A 50 -5.71 -4.25 -5.46
C VAL A 50 -6.64 -4.69 -4.35
N TRP A 51 -6.10 -5.35 -3.33
CA TRP A 51 -6.80 -5.65 -2.09
C TRP A 51 -6.32 -4.74 -0.96
N GLU A 52 -7.23 -4.24 -0.13
CA GLU A 52 -6.91 -3.48 1.08
C GLU A 52 -7.42 -4.23 2.31
N TYR A 53 -6.49 -4.48 3.25
CA TYR A 53 -6.77 -4.96 4.58
C TYR A 53 -6.54 -3.85 5.60
N ARG A 54 -7.46 -3.67 6.54
CA ARG A 54 -7.27 -2.79 7.70
C ARG A 54 -7.43 -3.56 9.00
N TYR A 55 -6.43 -3.46 9.86
CA TYR A 55 -6.43 -4.03 11.20
C TYR A 55 -6.33 -2.92 12.23
N THR A 56 -7.28 -2.88 13.16
CA THR A 56 -7.28 -1.96 14.31
C THR A 56 -7.28 -2.75 15.60
N GLY A 57 -6.55 -2.29 16.60
CA GLY A 57 -6.60 -2.87 17.93
C GLY A 57 -6.30 -1.85 19.00
N VAL A 58 -6.48 -2.26 20.25
CA VAL A 58 -6.14 -1.46 21.42
C VAL A 58 -4.97 -2.13 22.14
N SER A 59 -3.95 -1.36 22.46
CA SER A 59 -2.92 -1.74 23.43
C SER A 59 -3.08 -0.87 24.67
N SER A 60 -3.12 -1.51 25.83
CA SER A 60 -3.09 -0.80 27.11
C SER A 60 -1.71 -1.05 27.73
N PRO A 61 -0.86 -0.02 27.89
CA PRO A 61 0.35 -0.18 28.68
C PRO A 61 -0.08 -0.57 30.09
N MET A 62 0.49 -1.65 30.64
CA MET A 62 0.16 -2.19 31.97
C MET A 62 0.30 -1.15 33.10
N LEU A 63 1.00 -0.04 32.84
CA LEU A 63 1.35 1.02 33.78
C LEU A 63 0.62 2.37 33.56
N LEU A 64 -0.19 2.53 32.50
CA LEU A 64 -0.86 3.81 32.21
C LEU A 64 -2.34 3.60 31.87
N PRO A 65 -3.26 4.47 32.33
CA PRO A 65 -4.69 4.41 31.99
C PRO A 65 -4.96 5.00 30.61
N ILE A 66 -4.08 4.77 29.64
CA ILE A 66 -4.26 5.19 28.26
C ILE A 66 -4.48 3.95 27.40
N THR A 67 -5.49 4.02 26.53
CA THR A 67 -5.67 3.03 25.46
C THR A 67 -5.04 3.60 24.21
N GLU A 68 -3.99 2.96 23.72
CA GLU A 68 -3.41 3.28 22.42
C GLU A 68 -4.15 2.46 21.37
N VAL A 69 -4.87 3.14 20.48
CA VAL A 69 -5.47 2.50 19.31
C VAL A 69 -4.40 2.45 18.22
N TRP A 70 -3.98 1.25 17.84
CA TRP A 70 -3.10 1.06 16.70
C TRP A 70 -3.92 0.70 15.46
N CYS A 71 -3.45 1.13 14.29
CA CYS A 71 -4.08 0.87 13.00
C CYS A 71 -3.01 0.58 11.96
N VAL A 72 -3.11 -0.59 11.32
CA VAL A 72 -2.21 -1.03 10.26
C VAL A 72 -3.04 -1.36 9.02
N GLU A 73 -2.52 -0.95 7.87
CA GLU A 73 -3.10 -1.20 6.57
C GLU A 73 -2.13 -2.04 5.72
N TYR A 74 -2.67 -3.06 5.07
CA TYR A 74 -1.97 -3.81 4.03
C TYR A 74 -2.65 -3.58 2.70
N ARG A 75 -1.88 -3.31 1.66
CA ARG A 75 -2.38 -3.22 0.29
C ARG A 75 -1.63 -4.22 -0.56
N LEU A 76 -2.34 -5.11 -1.23
CA LEU A 76 -1.77 -6.18 -2.03
C LEU A 76 -2.14 -5.90 -3.49
N VAL A 77 -1.19 -6.11 -4.40
CA VAL A 77 -1.39 -6.02 -5.84
C VAL A 77 -1.20 -7.40 -6.45
N PHE A 78 -2.23 -7.87 -7.13
CA PHE A 78 -2.27 -9.13 -7.85
C PHE A 78 -2.21 -8.86 -9.34
N ASP A 79 -1.49 -9.70 -10.08
CA ASP A 79 -1.47 -9.63 -11.54
C ASP A 79 -2.77 -10.17 -12.17
N GLN A 80 -2.83 -10.14 -13.50
CA GLN A 80 -3.93 -10.71 -14.29
C GLN A 80 -4.13 -12.22 -14.09
N GLN A 81 -3.10 -12.93 -13.61
CA GLN A 81 -3.17 -14.35 -13.24
C GLN A 81 -3.56 -14.54 -11.77
N THR A 82 -3.99 -13.48 -11.10
CA THR A 82 -4.37 -13.43 -9.67
C THR A 82 -3.21 -13.72 -8.72
N VAL A 83 -1.96 -13.66 -9.18
CA VAL A 83 -0.77 -13.94 -8.36
C VAL A 83 -0.33 -12.68 -7.64
N LEU A 84 -0.07 -12.77 -6.33
CA LEU A 84 0.45 -11.68 -5.51
C LEU A 84 1.81 -11.23 -6.04
N ARG A 85 1.92 -9.98 -6.51
CA ARG A 85 3.17 -9.42 -7.05
C ARG A 85 3.80 -8.39 -6.14
N HIS A 86 2.98 -7.55 -5.54
CA HIS A 86 3.45 -6.49 -4.66
C HIS A 86 2.56 -6.39 -3.43
N TRP A 87 3.13 -5.91 -2.33
CA TRP A 87 2.34 -5.51 -1.19
C TRP A 87 3.04 -4.41 -0.39
N LEU A 88 2.23 -3.56 0.20
CA LEU A 88 2.64 -2.47 1.09
C LEU A 88 2.03 -2.72 2.46
N ARG A 89 2.85 -2.63 3.52
CA ARG A 89 2.38 -2.46 4.90
C ARG A 89 2.66 -1.04 5.33
N LYS A 90 1.67 -0.37 5.90
CA LYS A 90 1.86 0.94 6.52
C LYS A 90 0.97 1.12 7.74
N ASP A 91 1.36 2.01 8.64
CA ASP A 91 0.44 2.49 9.66
C ASP A 91 -0.62 3.39 9.00
N CYS A 92 -1.84 3.42 9.53
CA CYS A 92 -2.93 4.14 8.86
C CYS A 92 -2.71 5.65 8.73
N SER A 93 -1.82 6.23 9.55
CA SER A 93 -1.40 7.63 9.48
C SER A 93 -0.22 7.88 8.52
N GLN A 94 0.42 6.83 8.01
CA GLN A 94 1.57 6.97 7.12
C GLN A 94 1.12 7.34 5.70
N LEU A 95 1.67 8.44 5.21
CA LEU A 95 1.42 8.97 3.86
C LEU A 95 2.41 8.39 2.84
N LEU A 96 1.91 8.15 1.63
CA LEU A 96 2.74 7.70 0.51
C LEU A 96 3.43 8.91 -0.15
N ASP A 97 4.75 8.85 -0.29
CA ASP A 97 5.50 9.94 -0.90
C ASP A 97 5.50 9.82 -2.43
N ILE A 98 4.82 10.74 -3.11
CA ILE A 98 4.64 10.70 -4.58
C ILE A 98 5.93 10.90 -5.35
N ASN A 99 6.98 11.43 -4.72
CA ASN A 99 8.29 11.62 -5.33
C ASN A 99 9.13 10.34 -5.37
N SER A 100 8.86 9.38 -4.49
CA SER A 100 9.70 8.19 -4.28
C SER A 100 8.96 6.85 -4.37
N ALA A 101 7.63 6.86 -4.28
CA ALA A 101 6.81 5.65 -4.37
C ALA A 101 7.05 4.84 -5.65
N SER A 102 6.98 3.51 -5.57
CA SER A 102 7.00 2.65 -6.76
C SER A 102 5.69 2.79 -7.56
N ALA A 103 5.68 2.28 -8.80
CA ALA A 103 4.45 2.21 -9.59
C ALA A 103 3.37 1.39 -8.87
N ASP A 104 3.73 0.25 -8.30
CA ASP A 104 2.81 -0.62 -7.58
C ASP A 104 2.29 0.02 -6.28
N ASP A 105 3.10 0.81 -5.57
CA ASP A 105 2.63 1.59 -4.43
C ASP A 105 1.57 2.63 -4.85
N LEU A 106 1.79 3.31 -5.97
CA LEU A 106 0.85 4.30 -6.51
C LEU A 106 -0.46 3.66 -6.96
N LYS A 107 -0.40 2.48 -7.61
CA LYS A 107 -1.58 1.68 -7.98
C LYS A 107 -2.49 1.40 -6.80
N THR A 108 -1.94 1.35 -5.59
CA THR A 108 -2.74 1.12 -4.39
C THR A 108 -3.66 2.29 -4.01
N LEU A 109 -3.40 3.51 -4.48
CA LEU A 109 -4.20 4.70 -4.14
C LEU A 109 -5.63 4.61 -4.72
N PRO A 110 -6.67 5.05 -3.98
CA PRO A 110 -8.04 5.06 -4.49
C PRO A 110 -8.18 5.96 -5.72
N GLY A 111 -9.03 5.53 -6.65
CA GLY A 111 -9.32 6.23 -7.91
C GLY A 111 -8.19 6.22 -8.96
N ILE A 112 -6.95 5.91 -8.58
CA ILE A 112 -5.79 5.93 -9.48
C ILE A 112 -5.83 4.75 -10.46
N ARG A 113 -5.60 5.06 -11.75
CA ARG A 113 -5.44 4.11 -12.84
C ARG A 113 -4.00 4.06 -13.33
N VAL A 114 -3.66 3.08 -14.16
CA VAL A 114 -2.30 2.92 -14.70
C VAL A 114 -1.81 4.16 -15.44
N ALA A 115 -2.69 4.82 -16.21
CA ALA A 115 -2.35 6.07 -16.89
C ALA A 115 -1.99 7.20 -15.90
N ASP A 116 -2.65 7.28 -14.74
CA ASP A 116 -2.35 8.27 -13.71
C ASP A 116 -1.00 7.98 -13.04
N VAL A 117 -0.72 6.70 -12.74
CA VAL A 117 0.58 6.26 -12.22
C VAL A 117 1.72 6.68 -13.14
N ASN A 118 1.59 6.42 -14.44
CA ASN A 118 2.60 6.80 -15.44
C ASN A 118 2.82 8.31 -15.49
N ARG A 119 1.75 9.10 -15.43
CA ARG A 119 1.83 10.57 -15.39
C ARG A 119 2.48 11.08 -14.09
N ILE A 120 2.15 10.48 -12.95
CA ILE A 120 2.77 10.81 -11.66
C ILE A 120 4.26 10.55 -11.72
N ILE A 121 4.68 9.37 -12.18
CA ILE A 121 6.11 9.02 -12.27
C ILE A 121 6.85 9.94 -13.23
N ALA A 122 6.29 10.20 -14.41
CA ALA A 122 6.90 11.07 -15.41
C ALA A 122 7.00 12.54 -14.96
N GLY A 123 6.11 12.99 -14.06
CA GLY A 123 6.07 14.36 -13.58
C GLY A 123 6.99 14.67 -12.39
N ARG A 124 7.62 13.65 -11.78
CA ARG A 124 8.51 13.82 -10.63
C ARG A 124 9.75 14.68 -10.96
N PRO A 125 10.30 15.43 -9.98
CA PRO A 125 9.77 15.62 -8.63
C PRO A 125 8.67 16.69 -8.57
N TYR A 126 7.87 16.62 -7.51
CA TYR A 126 6.86 17.59 -7.12
C TYR A 126 7.31 18.37 -5.89
N SER A 127 7.13 19.69 -5.89
CA SER A 127 7.47 20.55 -4.74
C SER A 127 6.41 20.47 -3.64
N SER A 128 5.16 20.22 -4.03
CA SER A 128 4.03 19.97 -3.14
C SER A 128 3.09 18.93 -3.75
N LYS A 129 2.28 18.26 -2.92
CA LYS A 129 1.27 17.32 -3.42
C LYS A 129 0.22 17.99 -4.32
N ASP A 130 -0.07 19.27 -4.09
CA ASP A 130 -1.07 20.04 -4.85
C ASP A 130 -0.68 20.20 -6.33
N GLU A 131 0.61 20.06 -6.67
CA GLU A 131 1.07 20.05 -8.05
C GLU A 131 0.42 18.94 -8.89
N LEU A 132 -0.10 17.86 -8.28
CA LEU A 132 -0.81 16.81 -9.00
C LEU A 132 -2.05 17.34 -9.72
N VAL A 133 -2.79 18.29 -9.13
CA VAL A 133 -3.94 18.91 -9.78
C VAL A 133 -3.54 20.15 -10.58
N GLN A 134 -2.61 20.96 -10.08
CA GLN A 134 -2.18 22.20 -10.75
C GLN A 134 -1.52 21.94 -12.12
N ARG A 135 -0.81 20.81 -12.24
CA ARG A 135 -0.17 20.36 -13.48
C ARG A 135 -1.02 19.34 -14.25
N GLU A 136 -2.28 19.19 -13.86
CA GLU A 136 -3.25 18.29 -14.51
C GLU A 136 -2.78 16.82 -14.59
N ILE A 137 -1.95 16.40 -13.63
CA ILE A 137 -1.45 15.03 -13.51
C ILE A 137 -2.59 14.10 -13.13
N VAL A 138 -3.51 14.55 -12.27
CA VAL A 138 -4.74 13.83 -11.93
C VAL A 138 -5.94 14.79 -11.95
N PRO A 139 -7.15 14.31 -12.28
CA PRO A 139 -8.37 15.11 -12.14
C PRO A 139 -8.67 15.47 -10.68
N GLN A 140 -9.42 16.56 -10.47
CA GLN A 140 -9.85 17.03 -9.15
C GLN A 140 -10.54 15.92 -8.31
N ALA A 141 -11.39 15.11 -8.92
CA ALA A 141 -12.09 14.02 -8.23
C ALA A 141 -11.11 12.99 -7.63
N ILE A 142 -10.09 12.58 -8.40
CA ILE A 142 -9.05 11.65 -7.92
C ILE A 142 -8.23 12.34 -6.82
N TRP A 143 -7.85 13.60 -7.03
CA TRP A 143 -7.11 14.38 -6.04
C TRP A 143 -7.83 14.42 -4.68
N ASP A 144 -9.13 14.66 -4.66
CA ASP A 144 -9.92 14.73 -3.44
C ASP A 144 -9.96 13.39 -2.67
N GLU A 145 -9.88 12.26 -3.38
CA GLU A 145 -9.78 10.93 -2.77
C GLU A 145 -8.39 10.62 -2.18
N ILE A 146 -7.32 11.14 -2.79
CA ILE A 146 -5.95 10.74 -2.45
C ILE A 146 -5.17 11.76 -1.62
N LYS A 147 -5.57 13.04 -1.58
CA LYS A 147 -4.76 14.13 -0.99
C LYS A 147 -4.38 13.92 0.47
N GLU A 148 -5.21 13.23 1.25
CA GLU A 148 -4.93 12.89 2.66
C GLU A 148 -4.16 11.56 2.83
N LYS A 149 -3.82 10.88 1.73
CA LYS A 149 -3.07 9.61 1.72
C LYS A 149 -1.66 9.77 1.17
N ILE A 150 -1.31 10.98 0.72
CA ILE A 150 -0.04 11.27 0.05
C ILE A 150 0.68 12.47 0.63
N ILE A 151 1.98 12.52 0.38
CA ILE A 151 2.85 13.66 0.65
C ILE A 151 3.81 13.83 -0.54
N ALA A 152 4.37 15.02 -0.71
CA ALA A 152 5.53 15.25 -1.58
C ALA A 152 6.69 15.71 -0.69
N LYS A 153 7.67 14.84 -0.46
CA LYS A 153 8.84 15.23 0.34
C LYS A 153 9.80 16.05 -0.54
N PRO A 154 10.39 17.14 -0.03
CA PRO A 154 11.45 17.84 -0.73
C PRO A 154 12.62 16.89 -0.96
N ASN A 155 13.16 16.86 -2.18
CA ASN A 155 14.44 16.19 -2.44
C ASN A 155 15.54 17.01 -1.76
N ARG A 156 16.22 16.43 -0.77
CA ARG A 156 17.36 17.03 -0.08
C ARG A 156 18.67 16.46 -0.60
#